data_AF-A0A963UI88-F1
#
_entry.id   AF-A0A963UI88-F1
#
_cell.length_a   1.000
_cell.length_b   1.000
_cell.length_c   1.000
_cell.angle_alpha   90.00
_cell.angle_beta   90.00
_cell.angle_gamma   90.00
#
_symmetry.space_group_name_H-M   'P 1'
#
loop_
_entity.id
_entity.type
_entity.pdbx_description
1 polymer ?
#
loop_
_entity_poly.entity_id
_entity_poly.type
_entity_poly.pdbx_seq_one_letter_code
_entity_poly.pdbx_strand_id
1 'polypeptide(L)'
;ALMMVAQGLTRAEVEDPAVDVAFPESVADMLKGNLGQPPGGFPEAIVAKVLKGEKPNTERPGKHLPPVDLEATRAQVSKDLMGFRIDDEDLNGYLMYPKVFLD
;
A
#
# COMPACT_ATOMS: atom_id res chain seq x y z
N ALA A 1 8.49 6.61 -13.48
CA ALA A 1 9.19 6.53 -14.79
C ALA A 1 8.20 6.38 -15.95
N LEU A 2 7.43 5.28 -16.04
CA LEU A 2 6.49 5.06 -17.15
C LEU A 2 5.50 6.23 -17.38
N MET A 3 4.88 6.74 -16.31
CA MET A 3 4.00 7.92 -16.37
C MET A 3 4.68 9.14 -17.03
N MET A 4 5.91 9.46 -16.61
CA MET A 4 6.65 10.61 -17.12
C MET A 4 6.93 10.49 -18.62
N VAL A 5 7.35 9.30 -19.06
CA VAL A 5 7.63 9.05 -20.49
C VAL A 5 6.34 9.09 -21.31
N ALA A 6 5.28 8.44 -20.85
CA ALA A 6 4.00 8.39 -21.55
C ALA A 6 3.35 9.78 -21.69
N GLN A 7 3.56 10.65 -20.71
CA GLN A 7 2.99 12.00 -20.68
C GLN A 7 3.98 13.08 -21.15
N GLY A 8 5.21 12.70 -21.55
CA GLY A 8 6.24 13.65 -21.97
C GLY A 8 6.70 14.62 -20.87
N LEU A 9 6.54 14.25 -19.60
CA LEU A 9 6.84 15.12 -18.45
C LEU A 9 8.32 15.04 -18.06
N THR A 10 8.92 16.22 -17.90
CA THR A 10 10.21 16.40 -17.26
C THR A 10 10.08 16.31 -15.73
N ARG A 11 11.21 16.15 -15.03
CA ARG A 11 11.23 16.21 -13.56
C ARG A 11 10.68 17.53 -13.02
N ALA A 12 11.06 18.65 -13.64
CA ALA A 12 10.64 19.98 -13.20
C ALA A 12 9.11 20.12 -13.25
N GLU A 13 8.47 19.65 -14.33
CA GLU A 13 7.00 19.67 -14.47
C GLU A 13 6.32 18.74 -13.45
N VAL A 14 6.93 17.60 -13.12
CA VAL A 14 6.41 16.72 -12.07
C VAL A 14 6.40 17.40 -10.70
N GLU A 15 7.41 18.22 -10.39
CA GLU A 15 7.52 18.94 -9.11
C GLU A 15 6.76 20.28 -9.09
N ASP A 16 6.43 20.85 -10.24
CA ASP A 16 5.77 22.16 -10.36
C ASP A 16 4.31 22.14 -9.87
N PRO A 17 3.92 22.92 -8.84
CA PRO A 17 2.54 22.95 -8.34
C PRO A 17 1.50 23.44 -9.36
N ALA A 18 1.90 24.15 -10.42
CA ALA A 18 1.00 24.62 -11.47
C ALA A 18 0.68 23.55 -12.52
N VAL A 19 1.46 22.47 -12.59
CA VAL A 19 1.25 21.37 -13.54
C VAL A 19 0.45 20.27 -12.86
N ASP A 20 -0.76 20.01 -13.36
CA ASP A 20 -1.57 18.89 -12.89
C ASP A 20 -0.99 17.56 -13.37
N VAL A 21 -0.82 16.63 -12.43
CA VAL A 21 -0.21 15.32 -12.68
C VAL A 21 -1.03 14.26 -11.95
N ALA A 22 -1.57 13.32 -12.71
CA ALA A 22 -2.22 12.12 -12.17
C ALA A 22 -1.15 11.10 -11.73
N PHE A 23 -0.72 11.21 -10.47
CA PHE A 23 0.24 10.28 -9.89
C PHE A 23 -0.34 8.87 -9.77
N PRO A 24 0.43 7.81 -10.06
CA PRO A 24 0.03 6.44 -9.77
C PRO A 24 -0.23 6.25 -8.28
N GLU A 25 -1.20 5.40 -7.94
CA GLU A 25 -1.57 5.09 -6.56
C GLU A 25 -0.37 4.62 -5.73
N SER A 26 0.50 3.78 -6.31
CA SER A 26 1.72 3.30 -5.65
C SER A 26 2.69 4.43 -5.25
N VAL A 27 2.74 5.53 -5.99
CA VAL A 27 3.55 6.71 -5.64
C VAL A 27 2.91 7.47 -4.49
N ALA A 28 1.58 7.63 -4.53
CA ALA A 28 0.84 8.23 -3.44
C ALA A 28 0.99 7.42 -2.15
N ASP A 29 0.85 6.10 -2.20
CA ASP A 29 1.03 5.20 -1.05
C ASP A 29 2.44 5.26 -0.45
N MET A 30 3.46 5.28 -1.30
CA MET A 30 4.84 5.44 -0.86
C MET A 30 5.04 6.76 -0.11
N LEU A 31 4.59 7.88 -0.68
CA LEU A 31 4.75 9.21 -0.08
C LEU A 31 3.84 9.43 1.13
N LYS A 32 2.72 8.72 1.20
CA LYS A 32 1.85 8.64 2.38
C LYS A 32 2.52 7.91 3.54
N GLY A 33 3.59 7.17 3.27
CA GLY A 33 4.38 6.46 4.28
C GLY A 33 3.97 5.01 4.48
N ASN A 34 3.10 4.44 3.63
CA ASN A 34 2.67 3.05 3.74
C ASN A 34 3.83 2.05 3.53
N LEU A 35 4.91 2.49 2.89
CA LEU A 35 6.16 1.72 2.72
C LEU A 35 7.24 2.07 3.76
N GLY A 36 6.91 2.90 4.75
CA GLY A 36 7.85 3.44 5.73
C GLY A 36 8.51 4.74 5.27
N GLN A 37 9.64 5.09 5.91
CA GLN A 37 10.32 6.37 5.72
C GLN A 37 11.77 6.16 5.28
N PRO A 38 12.26 6.86 4.24
CA PRO A 38 13.68 6.90 3.92
C PRO A 38 14.45 7.71 4.97
N PRO A 39 15.79 7.53 5.07
CA PRO A 39 16.62 8.40 5.88
C PRO A 39 16.45 9.87 5.47
N GLY A 40 16.09 10.73 6.41
CA GLY A 40 15.84 12.16 6.15
C GLY A 40 14.46 12.50 5.58
N GLY A 41 13.60 11.50 5.34
CA GLY A 41 12.24 11.69 4.85
C GLY A 41 12.14 12.01 3.35
N PHE A 42 10.91 12.15 2.87
CA PHE A 42 10.63 12.55 1.49
C PHE A 42 10.66 14.08 1.34
N PRO A 43 10.98 14.62 0.15
CA PRO A 43 10.94 16.06 -0.08
C PRO A 43 9.53 16.64 0.12
N GLU A 44 9.39 17.67 0.94
CA GLU A 44 8.08 18.19 1.36
C GLU A 44 7.21 18.68 0.20
N ALA A 45 7.82 19.32 -0.81
CA ALA A 45 7.10 19.87 -1.95
C ALA A 45 6.38 18.79 -2.77
N ILE A 46 7.04 17.66 -3.05
CA ILE A 46 6.42 16.57 -3.80
C ILE A 46 5.38 15.83 -2.96
N VAL A 47 5.61 15.67 -1.66
CA VAL A 47 4.63 15.10 -0.73
C VAL A 47 3.35 15.94 -0.74
N ALA A 48 3.47 17.26 -0.58
CA ALA A 48 2.32 18.16 -0.58
C ALA A 48 1.52 18.10 -1.90
N LYS A 49 2.22 18.07 -3.04
CA LYS A 49 1.60 17.97 -4.37
C LYS A 49 0.86 16.64 -4.56
N VAL A 50 1.51 15.52 -4.25
CA VAL A 50 0.95 14.18 -4.47
C VAL A 50 -0.21 13.88 -3.52
N LEU A 51 -0.05 14.23 -2.24
CA LEU A 51 -1.05 13.95 -1.20
C LEU A 51 -2.17 14.99 -1.13
N LYS A 52 -2.08 16.08 -1.92
CA LYS A 52 -3.10 17.15 -1.99
C LYS A 52 -3.50 17.68 -0.60
N GLY A 53 -2.53 17.80 0.29
CA GLY A 53 -2.72 18.26 1.67
C GLY A 53 -3.03 17.17 2.71
N GLU A 54 -3.16 15.89 2.32
CA GLU A 54 -3.21 14.78 3.27
C GLU A 54 -1.86 14.66 4.02
N LYS A 55 -1.92 14.39 5.33
CA LYS A 55 -0.72 14.23 6.16
C LYS A 55 -0.14 12.82 5.99
N PRO A 56 1.16 12.67 5.68
CA PRO A 56 1.80 11.36 5.64
C PRO A 56 1.95 10.76 7.05
N ASN A 57 1.96 9.44 7.12
CA ASN A 57 2.34 8.69 8.32
C ASN A 57 3.86 8.50 8.36
N THR A 58 4.51 8.94 9.43
CA THR A 58 5.96 8.82 9.62
C THR A 58 6.35 7.69 10.58
N GLU A 59 5.38 7.00 11.17
CA GLU A 59 5.62 5.84 12.03
C GLU A 59 5.76 4.55 11.23
N ARG A 60 6.15 3.45 11.90
CA ARG A 60 6.17 2.12 11.27
C ARG A 60 4.73 1.76 10.84
N PRO A 61 4.45 1.45 9.57
CA PRO A 61 3.08 1.22 9.08
C PRO A 61 2.30 0.17 9.88
N GLY A 62 2.95 -0.95 10.20
CA GLY A 62 2.34 -2.02 11.00
C GLY A 62 2.20 -1.71 12.50
N LYS A 63 2.50 -0.49 12.97
CA LYS A 63 2.35 -0.11 14.39
C LYS A 63 0.89 0.03 14.81
N HIS A 64 0.02 0.44 13.87
CA HIS A 64 -1.40 0.67 14.14
C HIS A 64 -2.30 -0.47 13.68
N LEU A 65 -1.72 -1.51 13.07
CA LEU A 65 -2.50 -2.66 12.64
C LEU A 65 -2.86 -3.53 13.84
N PRO A 66 -4.14 -3.91 14.02
CA PRO A 66 -4.52 -4.83 15.06
C PRO A 66 -3.91 -6.22 14.80
N PRO A 67 -3.58 -6.97 15.85
CA PRO A 67 -3.18 -8.36 15.69
C PRO A 67 -4.32 -9.17 15.09
N VAL A 68 -3.99 -10.08 14.17
CA VAL A 68 -4.96 -11.01 13.60
C VAL A 68 -5.27 -12.12 14.60
N ASP A 69 -6.53 -12.53 14.67
CA ASP A 69 -6.93 -13.75 15.36
C ASP A 69 -6.78 -14.93 14.41
N LEU A 70 -5.71 -15.71 14.60
CA LEU A 70 -5.35 -16.82 13.71
C LEU A 70 -6.40 -17.93 13.72
N GLU A 71 -6.98 -18.25 14.86
CA GLU A 71 -7.91 -19.37 14.98
C GLU A 71 -9.29 -19.00 14.48
N ALA A 72 -9.75 -17.77 14.75
CA ALA A 72 -10.97 -17.26 14.14
C ALA A 72 -10.84 -17.19 12.60
N THR A 73 -9.68 -16.76 12.09
CA THR A 73 -9.42 -16.71 10.65
C THR A 73 -9.40 -18.11 10.05
N ARG A 74 -8.71 -19.08 10.67
CA ARG A 74 -8.67 -20.47 10.22
C ARG A 74 -10.06 -21.08 10.12
N ALA A 75 -10.90 -20.87 11.14
CA ALA A 75 -12.27 -21.37 11.16
C ALA A 75 -13.14 -20.72 10.06
N GLN A 76 -12.96 -19.42 9.81
CA GLN A 76 -13.67 -18.71 8.75
C GLN A 76 -13.27 -19.24 7.37
N VAL A 77 -11.98 -19.38 7.09
CA VAL A 77 -11.49 -19.90 5.79
C VAL A 77 -11.95 -21.34 5.56
N SER A 78 -11.88 -22.19 6.59
CA SER A 78 -12.39 -23.56 6.51
C SER A 78 -13.87 -23.60 6.16
N LYS A 79 -14.68 -22.71 6.75
CA LYS A 79 -16.11 -22.58 6.45
C LYS A 79 -16.34 -22.13 5.01
N ASP A 80 -15.59 -21.15 4.53
CA ASP A 80 -15.70 -20.64 3.16
C ASP A 80 -15.31 -21.71 2.13
N LEU A 81 -14.41 -22.63 2.49
CA LEU A 81 -14.02 -23.80 1.71
C LEU A 81 -14.80 -25.08 2.06
N MET A 82 -16.06 -24.95 2.45
CA MET A 82 -17.00 -26.08 2.68
C MET A 82 -16.51 -27.11 3.70
N GLY A 83 -15.78 -26.67 4.71
CA GLY A 83 -15.22 -27.51 5.77
C GLY A 83 -13.87 -28.14 5.44
N PHE A 84 -13.19 -27.68 4.39
CA PHE A 84 -11.83 -28.09 4.09
C PHE A 84 -10.90 -27.79 5.28
N ARG A 85 -9.99 -28.71 5.60
CA ARG A 85 -9.06 -28.55 6.71
C ARG A 85 -7.95 -27.59 6.30
N ILE A 86 -7.83 -26.48 7.04
CA ILE A 86 -6.81 -25.45 6.82
C ILE A 86 -5.63 -25.71 7.75
N ASP A 87 -4.49 -26.09 7.18
CA ASP A 87 -3.24 -26.17 7.93
C ASP A 87 -2.55 -24.80 8.03
N ASP A 88 -1.33 -24.76 8.58
CA ASP A 88 -0.60 -23.50 8.78
C ASP A 88 -0.06 -22.91 7.47
N GLU A 89 0.24 -23.74 6.48
CA GLU A 89 0.69 -23.28 5.16
C GLU A 89 -0.48 -22.62 4.43
N ASP A 90 -1.65 -23.27 4.45
CA ASP A 90 -2.90 -22.73 3.91
C ASP A 90 -3.29 -21.40 4.57
N LEU A 91 -3.26 -21.35 5.91
CA LEU A 91 -3.61 -20.14 6.66
C LEU A 91 -2.66 -18.99 6.30
N ASN A 92 -1.36 -19.25 6.19
CA ASN A 92 -0.39 -18.23 5.78
C ASN A 92 -0.61 -17.79 4.33
N GLY A 93 -0.90 -18.72 3.42
CA GLY A 93 -1.27 -18.42 2.04
C GLY A 93 -2.47 -17.48 1.96
N TYR A 94 -3.53 -17.80 2.71
CA TYR A 94 -4.72 -16.96 2.82
C TYR A 94 -4.42 -15.59 3.45
N LEU A 95 -3.66 -15.52 4.54
CA LEU A 95 -3.31 -14.25 5.20
C LEU A 95 -2.48 -13.32 4.29
N MET A 96 -1.68 -13.88 3.38
CA MET A 96 -0.89 -13.09 2.42
C MET A 96 -1.71 -12.68 1.19
N TYR A 97 -2.52 -13.60 0.64
CA TYR A 97 -3.26 -13.37 -0.61
C TYR A 97 -4.66 -13.99 -0.55
N PRO A 98 -5.60 -13.42 0.24
CA PRO A 98 -6.89 -14.06 0.53
C PRO A 98 -7.75 -14.25 -0.72
N LYS A 99 -7.71 -13.30 -1.66
CA LYS A 99 -8.44 -13.40 -2.93
C LYS A 99 -7.90 -14.53 -3.80
N VAL A 100 -6.58 -14.57 -4.00
CA VAL A 100 -5.93 -15.57 -4.86
C VAL A 100 -6.06 -16.98 -4.27
N PHE A 101 -6.00 -17.09 -2.94
CA PHE A 101 -6.16 -18.38 -2.25
C PHE A 101 -7.57 -18.97 -2.42
N LEU A 102 -8.59 -18.11 -2.56
CA LEU A 102 -9.99 -18.53 -2.69
C LEU A 102 -10.47 -18.68 -4.16
N ASP A 103 -9.64 -18.30 -5.14
CA ASP A 103 -9.92 -18.47 -6.57
C ASP A 103 -9.70 -19.93 -7.02
#